data_AF-A0A536I1Y5-F1
#
_entry.id   AF-A0A536I1Y5-F1
#
_cell.length_a   1.000
_cell.length_b   1.000
_cell.length_c   1.000
_cell.angle_alpha   90.00
_cell.angle_beta   90.00
_cell.angle_gamma   90.00
#
_symmetry.space_group_name_H-M   'P 1'
#
loop_
_entity.id
_entity.type
_entity.pdbx_description
1 polymer ?
#
loop_
_entity_poly.entity_id
_entity_poly.type
_entity_poly.pdbx_seq_one_letter_code
_entity_poly.pdbx_strand_id
1 'polypeptide(L)'
;MNSLGERMRAARLARGLTQQALAQGVATKGFICQVERNRATPSLPKLRILAERLGLPIGDLTGERPPAELTYLRKSAELAVKAGEPARALTLVDEGLALHPTANERADLFRVRGTAYDALDDLPNALAAHQLAAATAPSDDPELNAAIYVEIGTVLHAQEQFNAAIEASMRGLHWLDRCKHAEPGLRARVLTNLGRTSYSLGQTGEAMDYFERSLLAATDAESLFRIANAHMNLGVGARATGDLERAIEHCNRALELY
;
A
#
# COMPACT_ATOMS: atom_id res chain seq x y z
N MET A 1 10.06 -8.67 -14.69
CA MET A 1 11.27 -7.83 -14.48
C MET A 1 11.85 -7.52 -15.87
N ASN A 2 11.78 -6.27 -16.33
CA ASN A 2 12.21 -5.94 -17.70
C ASN A 2 13.73 -6.03 -17.81
N SER A 3 14.24 -6.70 -18.83
CA SER A 3 15.66 -6.84 -19.15
C SER A 3 16.32 -5.50 -19.55
N LEU A 4 17.67 -5.42 -19.48
CA LEU A 4 18.44 -4.26 -19.96
C LEU A 4 18.03 -3.85 -21.39
N GLY A 5 17.89 -4.83 -22.29
CA GLY A 5 17.53 -4.59 -23.68
C GLY A 5 16.14 -3.97 -23.84
N GLU A 6 15.16 -4.44 -23.05
CA GLU A 6 13.80 -3.88 -23.04
C GLU A 6 13.78 -2.46 -22.48
N ARG A 7 14.51 -2.18 -21.40
CA ARG A 7 14.64 -0.84 -20.81
C ARG A 7 15.28 0.14 -21.79
N MET A 8 16.37 -0.27 -22.45
CA MET A 8 17.02 0.54 -23.49
C MET A 8 16.11 0.80 -24.69
N ARG A 9 15.37 -0.21 -25.14
CA ARG A 9 14.43 -0.07 -26.27
C ARG A 9 13.29 0.90 -25.93
N ALA A 10 12.69 0.76 -24.75
CA ALA A 10 11.61 1.62 -24.29
C ALA A 10 12.06 3.08 -24.21
N ALA A 11 13.21 3.34 -23.57
CA ALA A 11 13.79 4.66 -23.45
C ALA A 11 14.09 5.30 -24.81
N ARG A 12 14.62 4.52 -25.75
CA ARG A 12 14.93 4.98 -27.11
C ARG A 12 13.67 5.41 -27.85
N LEU A 13 12.62 4.58 -27.82
CA LEU A 13 11.35 4.86 -28.49
C LEU A 13 10.63 6.06 -27.89
N ALA A 14 10.63 6.20 -26.57
CA ALA A 14 10.04 7.36 -25.88
C ALA A 14 10.67 8.70 -26.31
N ARG A 15 11.94 8.69 -26.73
CA ARG A 15 12.67 9.87 -27.22
C ARG A 15 12.67 10.01 -28.75
N GLY A 16 11.92 9.18 -29.47
CA GLY A 16 11.89 9.21 -30.94
C GLY A 16 13.23 8.88 -31.61
N LEU A 17 14.16 8.25 -30.89
CA LEU A 17 15.50 7.98 -31.41
C LEU A 17 15.51 6.72 -32.27
N THR A 18 16.22 6.76 -33.40
CA THR A 18 16.52 5.53 -34.16
C THR A 18 17.65 4.76 -33.49
N GLN A 19 17.74 3.44 -33.73
CA GLN A 19 18.88 2.64 -33.25
C GLN A 19 20.23 3.19 -33.76
N GLN A 20 20.23 3.78 -34.96
CA GLN A 20 21.42 4.39 -35.55
C GLN A 20 21.79 5.71 -34.87
N ALA A 21 20.80 6.55 -34.53
CA ALA A 21 21.02 7.77 -33.76
C ALA A 21 21.59 7.45 -32.36
N LEU A 22 21.02 6.45 -31.67
CA LEU A 22 21.54 6.00 -30.38
C LEU A 22 22.98 5.48 -30.48
N ALA A 23 23.29 4.74 -31.56
CA ALA A 23 24.60 4.13 -31.79
C ALA A 23 25.72 5.12 -32.17
N GLN A 24 25.40 6.31 -32.69
CA GLN A 24 26.34 7.20 -33.39
C GLN A 24 27.66 7.43 -32.64
N GLY A 25 28.81 6.96 -33.12
CA GLY A 25 30.10 7.22 -32.47
C GLY A 25 30.35 6.46 -31.15
N VAL A 26 29.46 5.55 -30.72
CA VAL A 26 29.66 4.69 -29.54
C VAL A 26 29.52 3.20 -29.87
N ALA A 27 28.71 2.85 -30.87
CA ALA A 27 28.47 1.48 -31.29
C ALA A 27 27.98 1.41 -32.74
N THR A 28 27.73 0.20 -33.26
CA THR A 28 27.01 0.02 -34.53
C THR A 28 25.50 -0.08 -34.30
N LYS A 29 24.69 0.28 -35.31
CA LYS A 29 23.23 0.01 -35.28
C LYS A 29 22.93 -1.45 -34.96
N GLY A 30 23.69 -2.37 -35.56
CA GLY A 30 23.57 -3.81 -35.33
C GLY A 30 23.82 -4.18 -33.86
N PHE A 31 24.82 -3.57 -33.23
CA PHE A 31 25.08 -3.76 -31.81
C PHE A 31 23.89 -3.32 -30.94
N ILE A 32 23.34 -2.12 -31.17
CA ILE A 32 22.14 -1.65 -30.45
C ILE A 32 20.97 -2.61 -30.65
N CYS A 33 20.76 -3.10 -31.87
CA CYS A 33 19.72 -4.08 -32.15
C CYS A 33 19.92 -5.41 -31.40
N GLN A 34 21.16 -5.88 -31.24
CA GLN A 34 21.45 -7.08 -30.45
C GLN A 34 21.24 -6.85 -28.95
N VAL A 35 21.61 -5.67 -28.45
CA VAL A 35 21.37 -5.28 -27.05
C VAL A 35 19.89 -5.21 -26.74
N GLU A 36 19.08 -4.55 -27.59
CA GLU A 36 17.62 -4.46 -27.42
C GLU A 36 16.90 -5.81 -27.50
N ARG A 37 17.56 -6.85 -28.04
CA ARG A 37 17.08 -8.23 -28.12
C ARG A 37 17.71 -9.15 -27.07
N ASN A 38 18.44 -8.59 -26.10
CA ASN A 38 19.16 -9.33 -25.05
C ASN A 38 20.18 -10.35 -25.58
N ARG A 39 20.74 -10.10 -26.76
CA ARG A 39 21.76 -10.95 -27.41
C ARG A 39 23.18 -10.39 -27.30
N ALA A 40 23.32 -9.17 -26.79
CA ALA A 40 24.61 -8.53 -26.53
C ALA A 40 24.51 -7.66 -25.28
N THR A 41 25.59 -7.61 -24.51
CA THR A 41 25.73 -6.75 -23.33
C THR A 41 26.76 -5.66 -23.61
N PRO A 42 26.40 -4.37 -23.49
CA PRO A 42 27.37 -3.28 -23.55
C PRO A 42 28.35 -3.37 -22.38
N SER A 43 29.61 -3.02 -22.64
CA SER A 43 30.54 -2.74 -21.53
C SER A 43 30.06 -1.53 -20.74
N LEU A 44 30.39 -1.46 -19.45
CA LEU A 44 29.96 -0.37 -18.57
C LEU A 44 30.27 1.04 -19.13
N PRO A 45 31.46 1.31 -19.73
CA PRO A 45 31.74 2.59 -20.37
C PRO A 45 30.80 2.91 -21.55
N LYS A 46 30.49 1.91 -22.39
CA LYS A 46 29.55 2.07 -23.51
C LYS A 46 28.13 2.29 -23.00
N LEU A 47 27.74 1.54 -21.97
CA LEU A 47 26.43 1.68 -21.35
C LEU A 47 26.22 3.08 -20.77
N ARG A 48 27.26 3.68 -20.16
CA ARG A 48 27.20 5.05 -19.63
C ARG A 48 26.91 6.09 -20.70
N ILE A 49 27.62 6.01 -21.83
CA ILE A 49 27.41 6.92 -22.98
C ILE A 49 26.01 6.74 -23.58
N LEU A 50 25.53 5.50 -23.67
CA LEU A 50 24.19 5.19 -24.14
C LEU A 50 23.11 5.72 -23.17
N ALA A 51 23.32 5.59 -21.86
CA ALA A 51 22.44 6.11 -20.81
C ALA A 51 22.31 7.64 -20.89
N GLU A 52 23.45 8.33 -21.04
CA GLU A 52 23.50 9.79 -21.18
C GLU A 52 22.68 10.28 -22.39
N ARG A 53 22.78 9.62 -23.54
CA ARG A 53 21.98 9.94 -24.74
C ARG A 53 20.51 9.63 -24.59
N LEU A 54 20.20 8.59 -23.83
CA LEU A 54 18.84 8.26 -23.45
C LEU A 54 18.33 9.19 -22.35
N GLY A 55 19.15 10.11 -21.83
CA GLY A 55 18.84 10.99 -20.72
C GLY A 55 18.37 10.22 -19.49
N LEU A 56 19.00 9.08 -19.22
CA LEU A 56 18.69 8.21 -18.09
C LEU A 56 19.92 8.05 -17.18
N PRO A 57 19.73 7.99 -15.86
CA PRO A 57 20.73 7.46 -14.94
C PRO A 57 21.13 6.04 -15.35
N ILE A 58 22.41 5.69 -15.22
CA ILE A 58 22.89 4.34 -15.58
C ILE A 58 22.20 3.23 -14.76
N GLY A 59 21.82 3.52 -13.51
CA GLY A 59 21.07 2.62 -12.62
C GLY A 59 19.72 2.17 -13.18
N ASP A 60 19.04 3.05 -13.93
CA ASP A 60 17.77 2.71 -14.59
C ASP A 60 17.97 1.72 -15.75
N LEU A 61 19.16 1.69 -16.35
CA LEU A 61 19.49 0.70 -17.38
C LEU A 61 20.05 -0.60 -16.79
N THR A 62 20.88 -0.54 -15.74
CA THR A 62 21.45 -1.74 -15.10
C THR A 62 20.42 -2.47 -14.25
N GLY A 63 19.34 -1.80 -13.84
CA GLY A 63 18.39 -2.34 -12.86
C GLY A 63 18.94 -2.27 -11.43
N GLU A 64 20.13 -1.69 -11.24
CA GLU A 64 20.64 -1.24 -9.94
C GLU A 64 20.08 0.16 -9.67
N ARG A 65 18.77 0.24 -9.51
CA ARG A 65 18.20 1.36 -8.77
C ARG A 65 18.39 0.99 -7.30
N PRO A 66 18.91 1.87 -6.42
CA PRO A 66 18.93 1.54 -5.01
C PRO A 66 17.47 1.33 -4.59
N PRO A 67 17.06 0.11 -4.18
CA PRO A 67 15.73 -0.10 -3.61
C PRO A 67 15.50 0.85 -2.41
N ALA A 68 16.59 1.36 -1.84
CA ALA A 68 16.65 2.30 -0.75
C ALA A 68 15.93 3.64 -1.02
N GLU A 69 15.94 4.22 -2.23
CA GLU A 69 15.38 5.58 -2.43
C GLU A 69 13.84 5.58 -2.47
N LEU A 70 13.24 4.70 -3.28
CA LEU A 70 11.78 4.50 -3.28
C LEU A 70 11.28 4.01 -1.92
N THR A 71 12.01 3.08 -1.29
CA THR A 71 11.69 2.61 0.06
C THR A 71 11.79 3.76 1.07
N TYR A 72 12.79 4.63 0.95
CA TYR A 72 12.95 5.79 1.80
C TYR A 72 11.80 6.78 1.62
N LEU A 73 11.42 7.11 0.38
CA LEU A 73 10.31 8.03 0.10
C LEU A 73 8.99 7.48 0.64
N ARG A 74 8.68 6.20 0.38
CA ARG A 74 7.49 5.55 0.92
C ARG A 74 7.46 5.58 2.45
N LYS A 75 8.54 5.16 3.11
CA LYS A 75 8.63 5.15 4.57
C LYS A 75 8.57 6.56 5.17
N SER A 76 9.20 7.54 4.52
CA SER A 76 9.15 8.94 4.95
C SER A 76 7.75 9.52 4.81
N ALA A 77 7.02 9.16 3.75
CA ALA A 77 5.63 9.54 3.58
C ALA A 77 4.73 8.92 4.66
N GLU A 78 4.90 7.62 4.96
CA GLU A 78 4.17 6.94 6.05
C GLU A 78 4.44 7.61 7.41
N LEU A 79 5.69 7.98 7.70
CA LEU A 79 6.05 8.68 8.93
C LEU A 79 5.49 10.11 8.97
N ALA A 80 5.48 10.82 7.83
CA ALA A 80 4.88 12.15 7.74
C ALA A 80 3.38 12.12 8.05
N VAL A 81 2.64 11.11 7.57
CA VAL A 81 1.22 10.93 7.96
C VAL A 81 1.11 10.73 9.47
N LYS A 82 1.91 9.83 10.06
CA LYS A 82 1.91 9.59 11.52
C LYS A 82 2.27 10.83 12.34
N ALA A 83 3.09 11.72 11.79
CA ALA A 83 3.49 12.97 12.42
C ALA A 83 2.46 14.10 12.27
N GLY A 84 1.33 13.87 11.59
CA GLY A 84 0.34 14.91 11.30
C GLY A 84 0.76 15.87 10.19
N GLU A 85 1.65 15.44 9.29
CA GLU A 85 2.12 16.20 8.12
C GLU A 85 1.65 15.57 6.78
N PRO A 86 0.33 15.37 6.55
CA PRO A 86 -0.16 14.66 5.37
C PRO A 86 0.14 15.37 4.04
N ALA A 87 0.20 16.71 4.01
CA ALA A 87 0.60 17.45 2.81
C ALA A 87 2.05 17.14 2.37
N ARG A 88 2.95 16.95 3.34
CA ARG A 88 4.32 16.52 3.08
C ARG A 88 4.35 15.07 2.58
N ALA A 89 3.52 14.21 3.15
CA ALA A 89 3.39 12.84 2.67
C ALA A 89 2.95 12.78 1.20
N LEU A 90 1.99 13.61 0.79
CA LEU A 90 1.56 13.70 -0.62
C LEU A 90 2.71 14.10 -1.55
N THR A 91 3.52 15.08 -1.13
CA THR A 91 4.70 15.54 -1.90
C THR A 91 5.72 14.41 -2.08
N LEU A 92 6.04 13.69 -1.00
CA LEU A 92 6.96 12.54 -1.04
C LEU A 92 6.43 11.40 -1.91
N VAL A 93 5.10 11.19 -1.93
CA VAL A 93 4.47 10.22 -2.83
C VAL A 93 4.59 10.66 -4.29
N ASP A 94 4.36 11.93 -4.62
CA ASP A 94 4.54 12.45 -5.97
C ASP A 94 5.98 12.28 -6.48
N GLU A 95 6.96 12.57 -5.63
CA GLU A 95 8.38 12.31 -5.91
C GLU A 95 8.61 10.82 -6.19
N GLY A 96 8.08 9.93 -5.34
CA GLY A 96 8.20 8.48 -5.51
C GLY A 96 7.56 7.98 -6.81
N LEU A 97 6.39 8.51 -7.18
CA LEU A 97 5.70 8.12 -8.42
C LEU A 97 6.43 8.59 -9.68
N ALA A 98 7.17 9.71 -9.61
CA ALA A 98 8.02 10.19 -10.69
C ALA A 98 9.22 9.26 -10.95
N LEU A 99 9.65 8.49 -9.95
CA LEU A 99 10.71 7.50 -10.07
C LEU A 99 10.22 6.18 -10.69
N HIS A 100 9.28 6.16 -11.62
CA HIS A 100 8.86 4.95 -12.37
C HIS A 100 8.81 3.62 -11.55
N PRO A 101 8.00 3.54 -10.48
CA PRO A 101 7.95 2.38 -9.59
C PRO A 101 7.43 1.10 -10.28
N THR A 102 7.78 -0.06 -9.73
CA THR A 102 7.12 -1.34 -10.06
C THR A 102 5.63 -1.31 -9.67
N ALA A 103 4.86 -2.32 -10.07
CA ALA A 103 3.43 -2.41 -9.71
C ALA A 103 3.23 -2.41 -8.19
N ASN A 104 4.02 -3.21 -7.44
CA ASN A 104 3.98 -3.25 -5.98
C ASN A 104 4.28 -1.89 -5.35
N GLU A 105 5.42 -1.30 -5.71
CA GLU A 105 5.84 -0.01 -5.16
C GLU A 105 4.84 1.10 -5.48
N ARG A 106 4.25 1.07 -6.68
CA ARG A 106 3.22 2.03 -7.10
C ARG A 106 1.93 1.87 -6.31
N ALA A 107 1.49 0.63 -6.09
CA ALA A 107 0.33 0.33 -5.27
C ALA A 107 0.54 0.78 -3.82
N ASP A 108 1.72 0.54 -3.26
CA ASP A 108 2.11 1.04 -1.94
C ASP A 108 2.07 2.57 -1.84
N LEU A 109 2.65 3.26 -2.83
CA LEU A 109 2.62 4.73 -2.89
C LEU A 109 1.19 5.27 -2.96
N PHE A 110 0.32 4.66 -3.76
CA PHE A 110 -1.09 5.03 -3.80
C PHE A 110 -1.83 4.73 -2.50
N ARG A 111 -1.50 3.62 -1.83
CA ARG A 111 -2.04 3.31 -0.50
C ARG A 111 -1.66 4.40 0.51
N VAL A 112 -0.40 4.82 0.55
CA VAL A 112 0.07 5.91 1.44
C VAL A 112 -0.60 7.24 1.10
N ARG A 113 -0.79 7.55 -0.20
CA ARG A 113 -1.56 8.72 -0.64
C ARG A 113 -3.00 8.68 -0.12
N GLY A 114 -3.66 7.52 -0.19
CA GLY A 114 -5.00 7.36 0.36
C GLY A 114 -5.05 7.65 1.86
N THR A 115 -4.10 7.10 2.63
CA THR A 115 -3.98 7.38 4.06
C THR A 115 -3.68 8.86 4.36
N ALA A 116 -2.91 9.53 3.51
CA ALA A 116 -2.64 10.96 3.65
C ALA A 116 -3.89 11.82 3.40
N TYR A 117 -4.72 11.46 2.40
CA TYR A 117 -6.01 12.12 2.17
C TYR A 117 -7.01 11.84 3.29
N ASP A 118 -7.04 10.62 3.82
CA ASP A 118 -7.88 10.27 4.99
C ASP A 118 -7.51 11.12 6.21
N ALA A 119 -6.20 11.31 6.46
CA ALA A 119 -5.71 12.21 7.51
C ALA A 119 -6.03 13.70 7.27
N LEU A 120 -6.40 14.09 6.05
CA LEU A 120 -6.88 15.43 5.69
C LEU A 120 -8.42 15.53 5.72
N ASP A 121 -9.12 14.46 6.10
CA ASP A 121 -10.58 14.32 6.02
C ASP A 121 -11.13 14.46 4.58
N ASP A 122 -10.26 14.25 3.57
CA ASP A 122 -10.63 14.24 2.15
C ASP A 122 -10.99 12.81 1.73
N LEU A 123 -12.11 12.31 2.27
CA LEU A 123 -12.57 10.94 2.06
C LEU A 123 -12.74 10.57 0.57
N PRO A 124 -13.24 11.45 -0.34
CA PRO A 124 -13.34 11.12 -1.77
C PRO A 124 -11.98 10.83 -2.41
N ASN A 125 -10.97 11.67 -2.16
CA ASN A 125 -9.63 11.45 -2.70
C ASN A 125 -8.91 10.28 -2.03
N ALA A 126 -9.18 10.03 -0.73
CA ALA A 126 -8.69 8.85 -0.02
C ALA A 126 -9.19 7.56 -0.68
N LEU A 127 -10.51 7.46 -0.91
CA LEU A 127 -11.11 6.30 -1.57
C LEU A 127 -10.57 6.11 -2.99
N ALA A 128 -10.48 7.18 -3.78
CA ALA A 128 -9.95 7.11 -5.14
C ALA A 128 -8.49 6.63 -5.18
N ALA A 129 -7.65 7.11 -4.26
CA ALA A 129 -6.26 6.67 -4.16
C ALA A 129 -6.14 5.20 -3.74
N HIS A 130 -6.94 4.74 -2.78
CA HIS A 130 -6.96 3.33 -2.38
C HIS A 130 -7.51 2.41 -3.48
N GLN A 131 -8.51 2.84 -4.25
CA GLN A 131 -8.99 2.11 -5.42
C GLN A 131 -7.92 2.00 -6.50
N LEU A 132 -7.15 3.07 -6.73
CA LEU A 132 -6.02 3.05 -7.66
C LEU A 132 -4.90 2.12 -7.16
N ALA A 133 -4.65 2.08 -5.84
CA ALA A 133 -3.76 1.10 -5.23
C ALA A 133 -4.24 -0.33 -5.53
N ALA A 134 -5.52 -0.64 -5.30
CA ALA A 134 -6.10 -1.96 -5.55
C ALA A 134 -6.04 -2.37 -7.03
N ALA A 135 -6.26 -1.42 -7.95
CA ALA A 135 -6.17 -1.67 -9.39
C ALA A 135 -4.73 -1.92 -9.88
N THR A 136 -3.74 -1.43 -9.12
CA THR A 136 -2.31 -1.54 -9.45
C THR A 136 -1.64 -2.74 -8.79
N ALA A 137 -2.12 -3.14 -7.61
CA ALA A 137 -1.55 -4.22 -6.82
C ALA A 137 -1.63 -5.55 -7.59
N PRO A 138 -0.52 -6.28 -7.76
CA PRO A 138 -0.54 -7.56 -8.42
C PRO A 138 -1.14 -8.64 -7.52
N SER A 139 -1.66 -9.70 -8.13
CA SER A 139 -2.39 -10.76 -7.44
C SER A 139 -1.53 -11.73 -6.63
N ASP A 140 -0.20 -11.64 -6.77
CA ASP A 140 0.80 -12.47 -6.10
C ASP A 140 1.30 -11.89 -4.77
N ASP A 141 0.86 -10.67 -4.41
CA ASP A 141 1.10 -10.06 -3.11
C ASP A 141 -0.22 -9.98 -2.29
N PRO A 142 -0.62 -11.08 -1.64
CA PRO A 142 -1.89 -11.12 -0.92
C PRO A 142 -1.90 -10.21 0.32
N GLU A 143 -0.75 -9.94 0.94
CA GLU A 143 -0.64 -9.10 2.12
C GLU A 143 -0.87 -7.62 1.78
N LEU A 144 -0.24 -7.13 0.70
CA LEU A 144 -0.48 -5.78 0.20
C LEU A 144 -1.95 -5.57 -0.18
N ASN A 145 -2.54 -6.54 -0.88
CA ASN A 145 -3.97 -6.48 -1.24
C ASN A 145 -4.85 -6.42 0.00
N ALA A 146 -4.59 -7.26 1.01
CA ALA A 146 -5.31 -7.20 2.28
C ALA A 146 -5.21 -5.82 2.93
N ALA A 147 -4.00 -5.25 2.99
CA ALA A 147 -3.78 -3.93 3.57
C ALA A 147 -4.54 -2.83 2.83
N ILE A 148 -4.57 -2.85 1.50
CA ILE A 148 -5.34 -1.89 0.71
C ILE A 148 -6.84 -1.99 1.02
N TYR A 149 -7.40 -3.21 1.06
CA TYR A 149 -8.82 -3.40 1.34
C TYR A 149 -9.22 -3.05 2.77
N VAL A 150 -8.30 -3.14 3.74
CA VAL A 150 -8.51 -2.59 5.09
C VAL A 150 -8.77 -1.09 5.02
N GLU A 151 -7.91 -0.34 4.32
CA GLU A 151 -8.06 1.12 4.21
C GLU A 151 -9.32 1.52 3.43
N ILE A 152 -9.65 0.81 2.35
CA ILE A 152 -10.90 1.02 1.61
C ILE A 152 -12.11 0.83 2.55
N GLY A 153 -12.11 -0.23 3.36
CA GLY A 153 -13.17 -0.48 4.33
C GLY A 153 -13.31 0.64 5.37
N THR A 154 -12.18 1.16 5.88
CA THR A 154 -12.15 2.29 6.82
C THR A 154 -12.79 3.54 6.21
N VAL A 155 -12.37 3.93 5.00
CA VAL A 155 -12.86 5.14 4.33
C VAL A 155 -14.33 5.02 3.97
N LEU A 156 -14.77 3.86 3.46
CA LEU A 156 -16.19 3.62 3.15
C LEU A 156 -17.08 3.67 4.40
N HIS A 157 -16.58 3.18 5.54
CA HIS A 157 -17.28 3.30 6.82
C HIS A 157 -17.42 4.77 7.24
N ALA A 158 -16.35 5.56 7.12
CA ALA A 158 -16.39 7.00 7.41
C ALA A 158 -17.34 7.77 6.49
N GLN A 159 -17.53 7.31 5.25
CA GLN A 159 -18.53 7.83 4.31
C GLN A 159 -19.95 7.28 4.54
N GLU A 160 -20.19 6.52 5.62
CA GLU A 160 -21.47 5.85 5.92
C GLU A 160 -21.95 4.86 4.85
N GLN A 161 -21.06 4.43 3.95
CA GLN A 161 -21.34 3.42 2.93
C GLN A 161 -21.14 2.00 3.52
N PHE A 162 -21.94 1.68 4.53
CA PHE A 162 -21.71 0.49 5.38
C PHE A 162 -21.70 -0.84 4.61
N ASN A 163 -22.59 -1.02 3.63
CA ASN A 163 -22.60 -2.26 2.83
C ASN A 163 -21.32 -2.41 2.00
N ALA A 164 -20.83 -1.33 1.40
CA ALA A 164 -19.59 -1.35 0.63
C ALA A 164 -18.36 -1.51 1.55
N ALA A 165 -18.41 -0.95 2.76
CA ALA A 165 -17.36 -1.12 3.77
C ALA A 165 -17.25 -2.59 4.25
N ILE A 166 -18.38 -3.28 4.45
CA ILE A 166 -18.40 -4.72 4.73
C ILE A 166 -17.81 -5.49 3.56
N GLU A 167 -18.23 -5.21 2.33
CA GLU A 167 -17.71 -5.89 1.14
C GLU A 167 -16.18 -5.73 1.01
N ALA A 168 -15.67 -4.50 1.17
CA ALA A 168 -14.25 -4.22 1.14
C ALA A 168 -13.50 -4.96 2.26
N SER A 169 -14.02 -4.94 3.49
CA SER A 169 -13.40 -5.63 4.63
C SER A 169 -13.40 -7.15 4.45
N MET A 170 -14.48 -7.72 3.89
CA MET A 170 -14.55 -9.15 3.54
C MET A 170 -13.56 -9.53 2.45
N ARG A 171 -13.34 -8.67 1.44
CA ARG A 171 -12.27 -8.88 0.46
C ARG A 171 -10.89 -8.83 1.11
N GLY A 172 -10.67 -7.93 2.07
CA GLY A 172 -9.44 -7.89 2.88
C GLY A 172 -9.20 -9.21 3.62
N LEU A 173 -10.24 -9.76 4.26
CA LEU A 173 -10.17 -11.06 4.93
C LEU A 173 -9.88 -12.22 3.95
N HIS A 174 -10.52 -12.21 2.78
CA HIS A 174 -10.26 -13.19 1.73
C HIS A 174 -8.79 -13.19 1.26
N TRP A 175 -8.18 -12.02 1.15
CA TRP A 175 -6.75 -11.90 0.85
C TRP A 175 -5.87 -12.40 2.00
N LEU A 176 -6.23 -12.09 3.25
CA LEU A 176 -5.52 -12.59 4.43
C LEU A 176 -5.54 -14.12 4.53
N ASP A 177 -6.64 -14.77 4.15
CA ASP A 177 -6.72 -16.24 4.16
C ASP A 177 -5.81 -16.90 3.11
N ARG A 178 -5.32 -16.13 2.13
CA ARG A 178 -4.33 -16.56 1.13
C ARG A 178 -2.89 -16.27 1.56
N CYS A 179 -2.69 -15.54 2.65
CA CYS A 179 -1.36 -15.24 3.17
C CYS A 179 -0.81 -16.46 3.93
N LYS A 180 0.45 -16.84 3.67
CA LYS A 180 1.12 -17.87 4.48
C LYS A 180 1.54 -17.32 5.84
N HIS A 181 2.00 -16.08 5.84
CA HIS A 181 2.40 -15.29 7.00
C HIS A 181 1.90 -13.88 6.69
N ALA A 182 1.01 -13.35 7.53
CA ALA A 182 0.55 -11.97 7.44
C ALA A 182 1.00 -11.22 8.69
N GLU A 183 1.18 -9.91 8.57
CA GLU A 183 1.34 -9.02 9.72
C GLU A 183 0.25 -9.33 10.76
N PRO A 184 0.62 -9.67 12.02
CA PRO A 184 -0.34 -10.12 13.03
C PRO A 184 -1.47 -9.11 13.27
N GLY A 185 -1.17 -7.81 13.20
CA GLY A 185 -2.13 -6.72 13.37
C GLY A 185 -3.17 -6.58 12.26
N LEU A 186 -2.89 -7.06 11.05
CA LEU A 186 -3.75 -6.79 9.89
C LEU A 186 -5.10 -7.48 10.00
N ARG A 187 -5.11 -8.72 10.50
CA ARG A 187 -6.35 -9.48 10.74
C ARG A 187 -7.20 -8.82 11.81
N ALA A 188 -6.61 -8.32 12.89
CA ALA A 188 -7.32 -7.58 13.92
C ALA A 188 -7.97 -6.29 13.35
N ARG A 189 -7.26 -5.55 12.50
CA ARG A 189 -7.80 -4.34 11.85
C ARG A 189 -9.01 -4.63 10.96
N VAL A 190 -8.94 -5.66 10.10
CA VAL A 190 -10.09 -6.07 9.26
C VAL A 190 -11.30 -6.43 10.12
N LEU A 191 -11.10 -7.23 11.16
CA LEU A 191 -12.16 -7.65 12.07
C LEU A 191 -12.76 -6.47 12.84
N THR A 192 -11.93 -5.53 13.29
CA THR A 192 -12.40 -4.28 13.90
C THR A 192 -13.26 -3.46 12.93
N ASN A 193 -12.88 -3.36 11.65
CA ASN A 193 -13.65 -2.63 10.65
C ASN A 193 -15.02 -3.30 10.39
N LEU A 194 -15.05 -4.63 10.28
CA LEU A 194 -16.31 -5.38 10.18
C LEU A 194 -17.18 -5.14 11.41
N GLY A 195 -16.62 -5.27 12.62
CA GLY A 195 -17.37 -5.07 13.86
C GLY A 195 -17.94 -3.65 13.98
N ARG A 196 -17.14 -2.61 13.70
CA ARG A 196 -17.60 -1.22 13.71
C ARG A 196 -18.73 -0.98 12.72
N THR A 197 -18.60 -1.55 11.51
CA THR A 197 -19.59 -1.37 10.46
C THR A 197 -20.89 -2.11 10.75
N SER A 198 -20.81 -3.36 11.25
CA SER A 198 -21.97 -4.12 11.73
C SER A 198 -22.66 -3.40 12.89
N TYR A 199 -21.90 -2.79 13.82
CA TYR A 199 -22.47 -1.99 14.90
C TYR A 199 -23.26 -0.79 14.37
N SER A 200 -22.71 -0.05 13.39
CA SER A 200 -23.40 1.06 12.73
C SER A 200 -24.69 0.64 12.00
N LEU A 201 -24.78 -0.62 11.55
CA LEU A 201 -25.99 -1.23 10.98
C LEU A 201 -26.98 -1.75 12.04
N GLY A 202 -26.69 -1.60 13.34
CA GLY A 202 -27.50 -2.12 14.44
C GLY A 202 -27.36 -3.62 14.67
N GLN A 203 -26.40 -4.28 14.01
CA GLN A 203 -26.12 -5.71 14.15
C GLN A 203 -25.19 -5.96 15.33
N THR A 204 -25.61 -5.57 16.53
CA THR A 204 -24.75 -5.55 17.73
C THR A 204 -24.15 -6.91 18.07
N GLY A 205 -24.90 -8.00 17.89
CA GLY A 205 -24.38 -9.35 18.16
C GLY A 205 -23.24 -9.76 17.23
N GLU A 206 -23.37 -9.48 15.93
CA GLU A 206 -22.31 -9.75 14.95
C GLU A 206 -21.10 -8.85 15.17
N ALA A 207 -21.35 -7.58 15.52
CA ALA A 207 -20.29 -6.64 15.87
C ALA A 207 -19.43 -7.15 17.03
N MET A 208 -20.05 -7.67 18.08
CA MET A 208 -19.35 -8.24 19.24
C MET A 208 -18.52 -9.47 18.86
N ASP A 209 -19.03 -10.39 18.04
CA ASP A 209 -18.23 -11.53 17.54
C ASP A 209 -16.97 -11.07 16.82
N TYR A 210 -17.09 -10.08 15.93
CA TYR A 210 -15.93 -9.53 15.23
C TYR A 210 -14.93 -8.87 16.17
N PHE A 211 -15.39 -8.14 17.20
CA PHE A 211 -14.49 -7.52 18.17
C PHE A 211 -13.78 -8.55 19.05
N GLU A 212 -14.45 -9.63 19.47
CA GLU A 212 -13.83 -10.74 20.21
C GLU A 212 -12.77 -11.45 19.34
N ARG A 213 -13.07 -11.71 18.07
CA ARG A 213 -12.11 -12.28 17.12
C ARG A 213 -10.94 -11.35 16.83
N SER A 214 -11.19 -10.03 16.79
CA SER A 214 -10.15 -9.01 16.64
C SER A 214 -9.19 -9.03 17.83
N LEU A 215 -9.70 -9.18 19.05
CA LEU A 215 -8.90 -9.29 20.26
C LEU A 215 -7.97 -10.51 20.22
N LEU A 216 -8.50 -11.67 19.80
CA LEU A 216 -7.71 -12.90 19.64
C LEU A 216 -6.64 -12.79 18.55
N ALA A 217 -6.89 -11.99 17.50
CA ALA A 217 -5.94 -11.78 16.42
C ALA A 217 -4.79 -10.83 16.79
N ALA A 218 -4.96 -9.96 17.79
CA ALA A 218 -3.98 -8.96 18.20
C ALA A 218 -2.87 -9.60 19.07
N THR A 219 -1.86 -10.18 18.40
CA THR A 219 -0.81 -11.01 19.06
C THR A 219 0.60 -10.42 19.03
N ASP A 220 0.79 -9.19 18.54
CA ASP A 220 2.10 -8.55 18.37
C ASP A 220 2.44 -7.49 19.44
N ALA A 221 3.70 -7.03 19.45
CA ALA A 221 4.18 -6.03 20.41
C ALA A 221 3.49 -4.65 20.28
N GLU A 222 2.92 -4.32 19.12
CA GLU A 222 2.12 -3.11 18.89
C GLU A 222 0.62 -3.33 19.21
N SER A 223 0.25 -4.53 19.70
CA SER A 223 -1.15 -4.92 19.91
C SER A 223 -1.81 -4.24 21.10
N LEU A 224 -1.08 -3.59 22.01
CA LEU A 224 -1.70 -2.91 23.17
C LEU A 224 -2.79 -1.91 22.72
N PHE A 225 -2.51 -1.08 21.72
CA PHE A 225 -3.49 -0.14 21.16
C PHE A 225 -4.66 -0.87 20.48
N ARG A 226 -4.41 -1.97 19.76
CA ARG A 226 -5.45 -2.76 19.08
C ARG A 226 -6.35 -3.47 20.09
N ILE A 227 -5.77 -4.04 21.14
CA ILE A 227 -6.45 -4.70 22.27
C ILE A 227 -7.30 -3.68 23.02
N ALA A 228 -6.75 -2.50 23.33
CA ALA A 228 -7.48 -1.41 23.97
C ALA A 228 -8.71 -0.99 23.14
N ASN A 229 -8.53 -0.80 21.82
CA ASN A 229 -9.63 -0.47 20.91
C ASN A 229 -10.69 -1.58 20.82
N ALA A 230 -10.27 -2.85 20.74
CA ALA A 230 -11.21 -3.97 20.72
C ALA A 230 -12.05 -4.02 22.00
N HIS A 231 -11.42 -3.84 23.17
CA HIS A 231 -12.14 -3.74 24.44
C HIS A 231 -13.08 -2.53 24.49
N MET A 232 -12.65 -1.36 24.05
CA MET A 232 -13.53 -0.19 23.97
C MET A 232 -14.78 -0.47 23.11
N ASN A 233 -14.60 -1.09 21.96
CA ASN A 233 -15.71 -1.46 21.07
C ASN A 233 -16.63 -2.53 21.68
N LEU A 234 -16.08 -3.52 22.39
CA LEU A 234 -16.87 -4.50 23.14
C LEU A 234 -17.68 -3.84 24.26
N GLY A 235 -17.10 -2.86 24.97
CA GLY A 235 -17.81 -2.10 25.99
C GLY A 235 -18.98 -1.30 25.43
N VAL A 236 -18.78 -0.68 24.26
CA VAL A 236 -19.85 0.02 23.52
C VAL A 236 -20.95 -0.95 23.07
N GLY A 237 -20.58 -2.14 22.58
CA GLY A 237 -21.51 -3.21 22.22
C GLY A 237 -22.34 -3.70 23.42
N ALA A 238 -21.68 -4.04 24.53
CA ALA A 238 -22.32 -4.50 25.76
C ALA A 238 -23.27 -3.45 26.35
N ARG A 239 -22.88 -2.17 26.32
CA ARG A 239 -23.78 -1.08 26.74
C ARG A 239 -25.04 -1.02 25.87
N ALA A 240 -24.91 -1.23 24.56
CA ALA A 240 -26.05 -1.21 23.64
C ALA A 240 -27.02 -2.39 23.84
N THR A 241 -26.56 -3.52 24.37
CA THR A 241 -27.41 -4.66 24.74
C THR A 241 -27.96 -4.58 26.17
N GLY A 242 -27.58 -3.55 26.93
CA GLY A 242 -27.99 -3.36 28.33
C GLY A 242 -27.15 -4.11 29.36
N ASP A 243 -26.08 -4.79 28.95
CA ASP A 243 -25.15 -5.49 29.83
C ASP A 243 -24.11 -4.49 30.38
N LEU A 244 -24.52 -3.73 31.40
CA LEU A 244 -23.69 -2.67 31.98
C LEU A 244 -22.47 -3.22 32.73
N GLU A 245 -22.54 -4.42 33.29
CA GLU A 245 -21.43 -5.05 34.01
C GLU A 245 -20.28 -5.36 33.05
N ARG A 246 -20.56 -6.07 31.93
CA ARG A 246 -19.55 -6.34 30.90
C ARG A 246 -19.06 -5.06 30.24
N ALA A 247 -19.92 -4.06 30.07
CA ALA A 247 -19.51 -2.76 29.52
C ALA A 247 -18.43 -2.10 30.39
N ILE A 248 -18.63 -2.07 31.71
CA ILE A 248 -17.65 -1.50 32.66
C ILE A 248 -16.35 -2.30 32.65
N GLU A 249 -16.43 -3.64 32.66
CA GLU A 249 -15.25 -4.51 32.59
C GLU A 249 -14.38 -4.19 31.36
N HIS A 250 -15.00 -4.16 30.18
CA HIS A 250 -14.30 -3.88 28.94
C HIS A 250 -13.76 -2.44 28.87
N CYS A 251 -14.50 -1.44 29.37
CA CYS A 251 -14.00 -0.07 29.45
C CYS A 251 -12.79 0.04 30.39
N ASN A 252 -12.82 -0.62 31.55
CA ASN A 252 -11.68 -0.63 32.48
C ASN A 252 -10.46 -1.30 31.85
N ARG A 253 -10.67 -2.42 31.16
CA ARG A 253 -9.56 -3.12 30.49
C ARG A 253 -8.94 -2.27 29.37
N ALA A 254 -9.74 -1.50 28.63
CA ALA A 254 -9.22 -0.56 27.66
C ALA A 254 -8.42 0.58 28.32
N LEU A 255 -8.90 1.12 29.43
CA LEU A 255 -8.22 2.18 30.19
C LEU A 255 -6.86 1.74 30.77
N GLU A 256 -6.73 0.48 31.20
CA GLU A 256 -5.45 -0.06 31.68
C GLU A 256 -4.36 -0.16 30.60
N LEU A 257 -4.75 -0.10 29.33
CA LEU A 257 -3.88 -0.31 28.18
C LEU A 257 -3.54 0.98 27.41
N TYR A 258 -4.22 2.09 27.71
CA TYR A 258 -3.93 3.44 27.18
C TYR A 258 -2.93 4.18 28.09
#